data_AF-A0A821BHE2-F1
#
_entry.id   AF-A0A821BHE2-F1
#
_cell.length_a   1.000
_cell.length_b   1.000
_cell.length_c   1.000
_cell.angle_alpha   90.00
_cell.angle_beta   90.00
_cell.angle_gamma   90.00
#
_symmetry.space_group_name_H-M   'P 1'
#
loop_
_entity.id
_entity.type
_entity.pdbx_description
1 polymer ?
#
loop_
_entity_poly.entity_id
_entity_poly.type
_entity_poly.pdbx_seq_one_letter_code
_entity_poly.pdbx_strand_id
1 'polypeptide(L)'
;MDAETSTKHEKERLNSIPKGKPKSGRTWKMNKGRFSAISRPKSIKVSYEERKKMKTDLNETRTREKQMWDVVNEKRDKLKQRQKENKERRLINERKGEVVQVIKNPAKIKRMKKKQLRSIQKRDLDKLKTKKI
;
A
#
# COMPACT_ATOMS: atom_id res chain seq x y z
N MET A 1 15.74 53.60 40.56
CA MET A 1 15.89 52.43 41.45
C MET A 1 14.58 51.58 41.49
N ASP A 2 13.83 51.58 40.39
CA ASP A 2 13.51 50.45 39.52
C ASP A 2 12.93 49.19 40.18
N ALA A 3 11.60 49.22 40.38
CA ALA A 3 10.75 48.12 40.82
C ALA A 3 10.91 46.81 40.01
N GLU A 4 11.39 46.88 38.76
CA GLU A 4 11.59 45.72 37.89
C GLU A 4 12.68 44.77 38.42
N THR A 5 13.73 45.31 39.04
CA THR A 5 14.87 44.52 39.55
C THR A 5 14.47 43.66 40.76
N SER A 6 13.58 44.19 41.62
CA SER A 6 13.02 43.49 42.78
C SER A 6 12.24 42.23 42.37
N THR A 7 11.37 42.35 41.36
CA THR A 7 10.53 41.23 40.89
C THR A 7 11.33 40.09 40.24
N LYS A 8 12.50 40.39 39.65
CA LYS A 8 13.38 39.38 39.04
C LYS A 8 14.08 38.55 40.11
N HIS A 9 14.60 39.21 41.13
CA HIS A 9 15.30 38.54 42.21
C HIS A 9 14.36 37.64 43.05
N GLU A 10 13.12 38.08 43.24
CA GLU A 10 12.08 37.27 43.90
C GLU A 10 11.72 36.01 43.09
N LYS A 11 11.59 36.12 41.76
CA LYS A 11 11.36 34.96 40.87
C LYS A 11 12.52 33.98 40.88
N GLU A 12 13.76 34.46 40.93
CA GLU A 12 14.95 33.60 41.03
C GLU A 12 14.99 32.84 42.36
N ARG A 13 14.64 33.51 43.46
CA ARG A 13 14.47 32.87 44.78
C ARG A 13 13.41 31.77 44.74
N LEU A 14 12.23 32.04 44.17
CA LEU A 14 11.15 31.06 44.04
C LEU A 14 11.53 29.85 43.16
N ASN A 15 12.33 30.07 42.11
CA ASN A 15 12.82 28.99 41.24
C ASN A 15 13.94 28.16 41.89
N SER A 16 14.67 28.72 42.85
CA SER A 16 15.74 28.05 43.60
C SER A 16 15.19 27.06 44.65
N ILE A 17 13.93 27.21 45.05
CA ILE A 17 13.30 26.32 46.03
C ILE A 17 13.11 24.92 45.41
N PRO A 18 13.73 23.87 45.98
CA PRO A 18 13.60 22.52 45.44
C PRO A 18 12.17 22.00 45.61
N LYS A 19 11.60 21.44 44.53
CA LYS A 19 10.25 20.85 44.56
C LYS A 19 10.29 19.47 45.19
N GLY A 20 9.33 19.17 46.07
CA GLY A 20 9.18 17.85 46.69
C GLY A 20 8.80 16.76 45.68
N LYS A 21 9.17 15.52 45.98
CA LYS A 21 8.79 14.33 45.19
C LYS A 21 7.44 13.78 45.68
N PRO A 22 6.48 13.48 44.80
CA PRO A 22 5.21 12.85 45.20
C PRO A 22 5.45 11.40 45.65
N LYS A 23 4.58 10.89 46.54
CA LYS A 23 4.67 9.53 47.12
C LYS A 23 4.73 8.41 46.06
N SER A 24 4.06 8.59 44.92
CA SER A 24 4.04 7.63 43.80
C SER A 24 5.27 7.71 42.89
N GLY A 25 6.18 8.67 43.11
CA GLY A 25 7.33 8.94 42.23
C GLY A 25 6.98 9.53 40.86
N ARG A 26 5.69 9.60 40.50
CA ARG A 26 5.21 10.10 39.21
C ARG A 26 4.54 11.46 39.36
N THR A 27 5.12 12.49 38.76
CA THR A 27 4.53 13.84 38.73
C THR A 27 3.43 13.92 37.67
N TRP A 28 2.21 14.31 38.06
CA TRP A 28 1.07 14.50 37.15
C TRP A 28 1.29 15.60 36.09
N LYS A 29 2.06 16.66 36.39
CA LYS A 29 2.46 17.71 35.44
C LYS A 29 3.98 17.80 35.37
N MET A 30 4.54 17.75 34.17
CA MET A 30 5.96 18.04 33.94
C MET A 30 6.19 19.56 33.99
N ASN A 31 7.31 20.00 34.56
CA ASN A 31 7.70 21.40 34.54
C ASN A 31 8.10 21.79 33.11
N LYS A 32 7.19 22.41 32.36
CA LYS A 32 7.47 22.85 30.99
C LYS A 32 8.39 24.07 31.04
N GLY A 33 9.57 23.97 30.43
CA GLY A 33 10.48 25.10 30.30
C GLY A 33 9.83 26.28 29.56
N ARG A 34 10.30 27.51 29.85
CA ARG A 34 9.85 28.71 29.11
C ARG A 34 10.22 28.57 27.64
N PHE A 35 9.35 29.06 26.75
CA PHE A 35 9.63 29.03 25.31
C PHE A 35 10.90 29.80 24.93
N SER A 36 11.28 30.81 25.72
CA SER A 36 12.53 31.56 25.60
C SER A 36 13.79 30.75 25.92
N ALA A 37 13.67 29.61 26.61
CA ALA A 37 14.80 28.69 26.83
C ALA A 37 15.13 27.87 25.58
N ILE A 38 14.22 27.80 24.61
CA ILE A 38 14.46 27.17 23.32
C ILE A 38 15.24 28.17 22.46
N SER A 39 16.57 28.04 22.45
CA SER A 39 17.40 28.77 21.50
C SER A 39 17.10 28.26 20.10
N ARG A 40 16.39 29.06 19.30
CA ARG A 40 16.21 28.76 17.88
C ARG A 40 17.55 29.01 17.18
N PRO A 41 18.16 28.02 16.50
CA PRO A 41 19.32 28.30 15.66
C PRO A 41 18.92 29.35 14.63
N LYS A 42 19.86 30.24 14.26
CA LYS A 42 19.68 31.15 13.12
C LYS A 42 19.30 30.29 11.92
N SER A 43 18.22 30.65 11.23
CA SER A 43 17.83 29.92 10.01
C SER A 43 19.02 29.95 9.05
N ILE A 44 19.47 28.78 8.61
CA ILE A 44 20.50 28.66 7.59
C ILE A 44 19.87 29.23 6.33
N LYS A 45 20.18 30.50 6.02
CA LYS A 45 19.72 31.16 4.81
C LYS A 45 20.52 30.57 3.66
N VAL A 46 19.98 29.53 3.04
CA VAL A 46 20.52 28.97 1.81
C VAL A 46 20.42 30.04 0.71
N SER A 47 21.51 30.25 -0.02
CA SER A 47 21.53 31.20 -1.14
C SER A 47 20.55 30.78 -2.23
N TYR A 48 20.22 31.70 -3.15
CA TYR A 48 19.33 31.38 -4.26
C TYR A 48 19.92 30.30 -5.18
N GLU A 49 21.23 30.37 -5.44
CA GLU A 49 21.96 29.44 -6.30
C GLU A 49 21.97 28.02 -5.73
N GLU A 50 22.25 27.88 -4.43
CA GLU A 50 22.19 26.59 -3.75
C GLU A 50 20.77 26.00 -3.78
N ARG A 51 19.72 26.81 -3.59
CA ARG A 51 18.33 26.32 -3.73
C ARG A 51 18.02 25.85 -5.15
N LYS A 52 18.54 26.54 -6.17
CA LYS A 52 18.38 26.13 -7.57
C LYS A 52 19.06 24.79 -7.82
N LYS A 53 20.29 24.60 -7.33
CA LYS A 53 21.03 23.34 -7.41
C LYS A 53 20.31 22.19 -6.70
N MET A 54 19.85 22.41 -5.46
CA MET A 54 19.09 21.38 -4.74
C MET A 54 17.81 20.97 -5.48
N LYS A 55 17.16 21.91 -6.18
CA LYS A 55 15.97 21.62 -6.99
C LYS A 55 16.31 20.83 -8.25
N THR A 56 17.42 21.13 -8.92
CA THR A 56 17.86 20.35 -10.10
C THR A 56 18.22 18.92 -9.69
N ASP A 57 19.01 18.76 -8.63
CA ASP A 57 19.46 17.45 -8.14
C ASP A 57 18.26 16.57 -7.70
N LEU A 58 17.27 17.17 -7.03
CA LEU A 58 16.04 16.49 -6.66
C LEU A 58 15.21 16.08 -7.88
N ASN A 59 15.12 16.94 -8.89
CA ASN A 59 14.39 16.63 -10.12
C ASN A 59 15.07 15.50 -10.89
N GLU A 60 16.40 15.52 -11.00
CA GLU A 60 17.19 14.45 -11.64
C GLU A 60 17.03 13.12 -10.90
N THR A 61 17.02 13.15 -9.57
CA THR A 61 16.79 11.94 -8.77
C THR A 61 15.39 11.38 -9.03
N ARG A 62 14.36 12.24 -9.02
CA ARG A 62 12.97 11.84 -9.28
C ARG A 62 12.75 11.31 -10.70
N THR A 63 13.37 11.92 -11.72
CA THR A 63 13.25 11.43 -13.09
C THR A 63 13.88 10.05 -13.22
N ARG A 64 15.04 9.83 -12.60
CA ARG A 64 15.72 8.53 -12.59
C ARG A 64 14.91 7.48 -11.82
N GLU A 65 14.36 7.81 -10.66
CA GLU A 65 13.45 6.93 -9.92
C GLU A 65 12.23 6.52 -10.74
N LYS A 66 11.61 7.49 -11.43
CA LYS A 66 10.46 7.23 -12.31
C LYS A 66 10.83 6.29 -13.45
N GLN A 67 11.95 6.51 -14.13
CA GLN A 67 12.43 5.62 -15.20
C GLN A 67 12.62 4.18 -14.69
N MET A 68 13.16 3.99 -13.48
CA MET A 68 13.32 2.66 -12.89
C MET A 68 11.96 2.00 -12.61
N TRP A 69 10.99 2.75 -12.09
CA TRP A 69 9.64 2.26 -11.85
C TRP A 69 8.91 1.89 -13.13
N ASP A 70 9.03 2.71 -14.18
CA ASP A 70 8.40 2.45 -15.47
C ASP A 70 8.90 1.12 -16.07
N VAL A 71 10.21 0.85 -16.00
CA VAL A 71 10.80 -0.43 -16.44
C VAL A 71 10.26 -1.62 -15.63
N VAL A 72 10.11 -1.48 -14.31
CA VAL A 72 9.57 -2.54 -13.45
C VAL A 72 8.09 -2.80 -13.76
N ASN A 73 7.30 -1.73 -13.95
CA ASN A 73 5.89 -1.83 -14.25
C ASN A 73 5.65 -2.46 -15.63
N GLU A 74 6.42 -2.06 -16.64
CA GLU A 74 6.34 -2.66 -17.98
C GLU A 74 6.63 -4.17 -17.94
N LYS A 75 7.65 -4.60 -17.19
CA LYS A 75 7.95 -6.02 -17.00
C LYS A 75 6.80 -6.78 -16.32
N ARG A 76 6.20 -6.18 -15.28
CA ARG A 76 5.05 -6.76 -14.57
C ARG A 76 3.83 -6.89 -15.48
N ASP A 77 3.55 -5.88 -16.30
CA ASP A 77 2.39 -5.89 -17.18
C ASP A 77 2.56 -6.87 -18.33
N LYS A 78 3.76 -6.97 -18.92
CA LYS A 78 4.11 -8.05 -19.88
C LYS A 78 3.90 -9.43 -19.27
N LEU A 79 4.31 -9.65 -18.03
CA LEU A 79 4.09 -10.93 -17.34
C LEU A 79 2.60 -11.22 -17.14
N LYS A 80 1.81 -10.24 -16.69
CA LYS A 80 0.35 -10.38 -16.53
C LYS A 80 -0.34 -10.71 -17.85
N GLN A 81 0.04 -10.01 -18.93
CA GLN A 81 -0.49 -10.26 -20.27
C GLN A 81 -0.18 -11.70 -20.72
N ARG A 82 1.07 -12.14 -20.58
CA ARG A 82 1.47 -13.51 -20.88
C ARG A 82 0.71 -14.56 -20.06
N GLN A 83 0.52 -14.31 -18.76
CA GLN A 83 -0.24 -15.21 -17.89
C GLN A 83 -1.71 -15.29 -18.31
N LYS A 84 -2.33 -14.15 -18.64
CA LYS A 84 -3.70 -14.09 -19.14
C LYS A 84 -3.85 -14.88 -20.43
N GLU A 85 -2.97 -14.64 -21.40
CA GLU A 85 -2.96 -15.36 -22.68
C GLU A 85 -2.75 -16.87 -22.47
N ASN A 86 -1.78 -17.27 -21.64
CA ASN A 86 -1.56 -18.69 -21.34
C ASN A 86 -2.77 -19.34 -20.66
N LYS A 87 -3.48 -18.62 -19.79
CA LYS A 87 -4.71 -19.10 -19.15
C LYS A 87 -5.83 -19.26 -20.18
N GLU A 88 -5.99 -18.31 -21.09
CA GLU A 88 -6.96 -18.38 -22.18
C GLU A 88 -6.65 -19.53 -23.13
N ARG A 89 -5.38 -19.68 -23.55
CA ARG A 89 -4.92 -20.81 -24.38
C ARG A 89 -5.16 -22.15 -23.68
N ARG A 90 -4.86 -22.24 -22.37
CA ARG A 90 -5.15 -23.44 -21.57
C ARG A 90 -6.64 -23.76 -21.56
N LEU A 91 -7.50 -22.79 -21.30
CA LEU A 91 -8.95 -22.98 -21.30
C LEU A 91 -9.48 -23.41 -22.67
N ILE A 92 -8.94 -22.84 -23.75
CA ILE A 92 -9.29 -23.22 -25.12
C ILE A 92 -8.84 -24.65 -25.41
N ASN A 93 -7.63 -25.03 -25.01
CA ASN A 93 -7.10 -26.38 -25.22
C ASN A 93 -7.84 -27.42 -24.37
N GLU A 94 -8.16 -27.10 -23.11
CA GLU A 94 -9.01 -27.92 -22.25
C GLU A 94 -10.39 -28.13 -22.88
N ARG A 95 -11.00 -27.08 -23.46
CA ARG A 95 -12.27 -27.19 -24.17
C ARG A 95 -12.16 -27.99 -25.47
N LYS A 96 -11.06 -27.86 -26.23
CA LYS A 96 -10.82 -28.61 -27.47
C LYS A 96 -10.51 -30.09 -27.23
N GLY A 97 -9.77 -30.38 -26.15
CA GLY A 97 -9.41 -31.75 -25.75
C GLY A 97 -10.49 -32.46 -24.94
N GLU A 98 -11.60 -31.78 -24.62
CA GLU A 98 -12.71 -32.39 -23.92
C GLU A 98 -13.43 -33.41 -24.82
N VAL A 99 -13.32 -34.68 -24.46
CA VAL A 99 -14.07 -35.77 -25.10
C VAL A 99 -15.49 -35.78 -24.52
N VAL A 100 -16.46 -35.32 -25.31
CA VAL A 100 -17.86 -35.26 -24.91
C VAL A 100 -18.64 -36.48 -25.40
N GLN A 101 -19.47 -37.06 -24.53
CA GLN A 101 -20.42 -38.10 -24.92
C GLN A 101 -21.77 -37.45 -25.25
N VAL A 102 -22.22 -37.55 -26.50
CA VAL A 102 -23.54 -37.05 -26.92
C VAL A 102 -24.64 -37.97 -26.38
N ILE A 103 -25.45 -37.46 -25.45
CA ILE A 103 -26.58 -38.21 -24.88
C ILE A 103 -27.82 -37.96 -25.73
N LYS A 104 -28.19 -38.93 -26.58
CA LYS A 104 -29.38 -38.85 -27.44
C LYS A 104 -30.70 -39.08 -26.69
N ASN A 105 -30.69 -39.87 -25.62
CA ASN A 105 -31.89 -40.20 -24.83
C ASN A 105 -31.76 -39.71 -23.37
N PRO A 106 -32.57 -38.72 -22.94
CA PRO A 106 -32.47 -38.13 -21.60
C PRO A 106 -32.96 -39.07 -20.47
N ALA A 107 -33.75 -40.10 -20.78
CA ALA A 107 -34.18 -41.08 -19.79
C ALA A 107 -33.01 -41.86 -19.18
N LYS A 108 -31.87 -41.95 -19.89
CA LYS A 108 -30.66 -42.61 -19.37
C LYS A 108 -30.10 -41.89 -18.15
N ILE A 109 -30.03 -40.55 -18.15
CA ILE A 109 -29.54 -39.74 -17.03
C ILE A 109 -30.44 -39.95 -15.80
N LYS A 110 -31.76 -39.96 -16.01
CA LYS A 110 -32.74 -40.16 -14.93
C LYS A 110 -32.63 -41.53 -14.25
N ARG A 111 -32.05 -42.53 -14.94
CA ARG A 111 -31.83 -43.88 -14.42
C ARG A 111 -30.47 -44.06 -13.71
N MET A 112 -29.58 -43.07 -13.76
CA MET A 112 -28.25 -43.17 -13.16
C MET A 112 -28.27 -42.96 -11.64
N LYS A 113 -27.27 -43.52 -10.96
CA LYS A 113 -27.10 -43.33 -9.51
C LYS A 113 -26.73 -41.87 -9.20
N LYS A 114 -27.25 -41.34 -8.09
CA LYS A 114 -27.01 -39.95 -7.63
C LYS A 114 -25.52 -39.58 -7.51
N LYS A 115 -24.64 -40.54 -7.18
CA LYS A 115 -23.18 -40.32 -7.14
C LYS A 115 -22.58 -40.06 -8.53
N GLN A 116 -23.03 -40.78 -9.56
CA GLN A 116 -22.55 -40.61 -10.94
C GLN A 116 -23.04 -39.29 -11.54
N LEU A 117 -24.23 -38.83 -11.15
CA LEU A 117 -24.76 -37.53 -11.59
C LEU A 117 -23.94 -36.33 -11.09
N ARG A 118 -23.21 -36.47 -9.97
CA ARG A 118 -22.38 -35.38 -9.41
C ARG A 118 -21.13 -35.09 -10.24
N SER A 119 -20.63 -36.06 -11.02
CA SER A 119 -19.44 -35.90 -11.86
C SER A 119 -19.77 -35.47 -13.29
N ILE A 120 -21.04 -35.51 -13.70
CA ILE A 120 -21.46 -35.13 -15.05
C ILE A 120 -21.49 -33.60 -15.15
N GLN A 121 -20.76 -33.06 -16.13
CA GLN A 121 -20.84 -31.65 -16.51
C GLN A 121 -21.59 -31.54 -17.84
N LYS A 122 -22.56 -30.63 -17.92
CA LYS A 122 -23.28 -30.36 -19.17
C LYS A 122 -22.41 -29.46 -20.06
N ARG A 123 -22.17 -29.87 -21.30
CA ARG A 123 -21.53 -29.06 -22.34
C ARG A 123 -22.52 -28.86 -23.47
N ASP A 124 -22.83 -27.60 -23.78
CA ASP A 124 -23.76 -27.27 -24.85
C ASP A 124 -23.03 -27.30 -26.19
N LEU A 125 -23.42 -28.22 -27.08
CA LEU A 125 -22.87 -28.37 -28.43
C LEU A 125 -23.77 -27.72 -29.50
N ASP A 126 -24.85 -27.04 -29.11
CA ASP A 126 -25.92 -26.53 -29.98
C ASP A 126 -25.44 -25.58 -31.10
N LYS A 127 -24.29 -24.92 -30.91
CA LYS A 127 -23.69 -24.03 -31.93
C LYS A 127 -23.00 -24.79 -33.06
N LEU A 128 -22.65 -26.05 -32.85
CA LEU A 128 -22.14 -26.97 -33.86
C LEU A 128 -23.33 -27.70 -34.46
N LYS A 129 -24.19 -27.00 -35.22
CA LYS A 129 -25.20 -27.68 -36.04
C LYS A 129 -24.45 -28.57 -37.04
N THR A 130 -24.33 -29.85 -36.70
CA THR A 130 -23.85 -30.88 -37.60
C THR A 130 -24.76 -30.87 -38.83
N LYS A 131 -24.22 -30.61 -40.02
CA LYS A 131 -24.91 -30.96 -41.27
C LYS A 131 -25.22 -32.45 -41.17
N LYS A 132 -26.52 -32.76 -41.12
CA LYS A 132 -27.01 -34.13 -41.21
C LYS A 132 -26.63 -34.61 -42.62
N ILE A 133 -25.80 -35.65 -42.71
CA ILE A 133 -25.73 -36.49 -43.90
C ILE A 133 -27.02 -37.29 -43.96
#